data_AF-W0HK69-F1
#
_entry.id   AF-W0HK69-F1
#
_cell.length_a   1.000
_cell.length_b   1.000
_cell.length_c   1.000
_cell.angle_alpha   90.00
_cell.angle_beta   90.00
_cell.angle_gamma   90.00
#
_symmetry.space_group_name_H-M   'P 1'
#
loop_
_entity.id
_entity.type
_entity.pdbx_description
1 polymer ?
#
loop_
_entity_poly.entity_id
_entity_poly.type
_entity_poly.pdbx_seq_one_letter_code
_entity_poly.pdbx_strand_id
1 'polypeptide(L)'
;MAVKQTVEIKNHLGMHARPAMKLFELVQSFDAEVLLRNDSGTEAEASSVIGLLMLDSAKGRMIEVEATGPDEVQALAAVIELFNTGFDED
;
A
#
# COMPACT_ATOMS: atom_id res chain seq x y z
N MET A 1 -17.00 4.71 5.80
CA MET A 1 -17.41 3.46 5.11
C MET A 1 -16.12 2.65 5.07
N ALA A 2 -15.82 1.83 4.08
CA ALA A 2 -14.43 1.47 3.79
C ALA A 2 -14.25 1.70 2.29
N VAL A 3 -13.19 2.40 1.90
CA VAL A 3 -12.88 2.63 0.48
C VAL A 3 -11.77 1.69 0.07
N LYS A 4 -11.90 1.12 -1.12
CA LYS A 4 -10.91 0.20 -1.64
C LYS A 4 -10.67 0.37 -3.11
N GLN A 5 -9.43 0.13 -3.52
CA GLN A 5 -9.02 0.24 -4.90
C GLN A 5 -7.84 -0.69 -5.18
N THR A 6 -7.90 -1.36 -6.33
CA THR A 6 -6.82 -2.22 -6.78
C THR A 6 -5.80 -1.42 -7.60
N VAL A 7 -4.52 -1.63 -7.33
CA VAL A 7 -3.40 -0.98 -8.02
C VAL A 7 -2.35 -2.02 -8.43
N GLU A 8 -1.68 -1.76 -9.54
CA GLU A 8 -0.57 -2.59 -10.02
C GLU A 8 0.75 -2.11 -9.42
N ILE A 9 1.58 -3.05 -8.96
CA ILE A 9 2.94 -2.77 -8.53
C ILE A 9 3.85 -2.57 -9.75
N LYS A 10 4.25 -1.32 -9.98
CA LYS A 10 5.13 -0.95 -11.10
C LYS A 10 6.62 -1.02 -10.78
N ASN A 11 6.99 -0.92 -9.50
CA ASN A 11 8.40 -0.88 -9.10
C ASN A 11 9.09 -2.24 -9.35
N HIS A 12 10.39 -2.21 -9.65
CA HIS A 12 11.08 -3.39 -10.16
C HIS A 12 11.21 -4.51 -9.12
N LEU A 13 11.40 -4.13 -7.85
CA LEU A 13 11.75 -5.05 -6.77
C LEU A 13 10.55 -5.41 -5.87
N GLY A 14 9.38 -4.79 -6.05
CA GLY A 14 8.16 -5.09 -5.27
C GLY A 14 8.03 -4.34 -3.93
N MET A 15 7.32 -4.88 -2.94
CA MET A 15 7.30 -4.28 -1.59
C MET A 15 8.55 -4.66 -0.77
N HIS A 16 9.66 -3.97 -1.01
CA HIS A 16 10.89 -4.04 -0.20
C HIS A 16 10.92 -2.96 0.89
N ALA A 17 12.00 -2.91 1.69
CA ALA A 17 12.06 -2.08 2.90
C ALA A 17 11.85 -0.58 2.63
N ARG A 18 12.33 -0.07 1.49
CA ARG A 18 12.23 1.35 1.11
C ARG A 18 10.79 1.79 0.76
N PRO A 19 10.07 1.15 -0.18
CA PRO A 19 8.68 1.49 -0.46
C PRO A 19 7.77 1.21 0.73
N ALA A 20 8.06 0.16 1.52
CA ALA A 20 7.32 -0.15 2.74
C ALA A 20 7.44 0.98 3.80
N MET A 21 8.65 1.51 4.01
CA MET A 21 8.86 2.65 4.91
C MET A 21 8.15 3.92 4.41
N LYS A 22 8.24 4.24 3.11
CA LYS A 22 7.52 5.40 2.55
C LYS A 22 6.01 5.28 2.72
N LEU A 23 5.47 4.10 2.46
CA LEU A 23 4.05 3.83 2.64
C LEU A 23 3.66 3.99 4.12
N PHE A 24 4.46 3.44 5.04
CA PHE A 24 4.26 3.57 6.47
C PHE A 24 4.25 5.04 6.93
N GLU A 25 5.24 5.84 6.52
CA GLU A 25 5.31 7.26 6.85
C GLU A 25 4.12 8.06 6.26
N LEU A 26 3.69 7.70 5.05
CA LEU A 26 2.54 8.32 4.40
C LEU A 26 1.26 8.04 5.18
N VAL A 27 0.98 6.77 5.52
CA VAL A 27 -0.25 6.41 6.23
C VAL A 27 -0.27 6.90 7.68
N GLN A 28 0.91 7.05 8.32
CA GLN A 28 1.04 7.69 9.64
C GLN A 28 0.57 9.16 9.66
N SER A 29 0.49 9.80 8.50
CA SER A 29 0.04 11.19 8.38
C SER A 29 -1.49 11.33 8.30
N PHE A 30 -2.23 10.21 8.24
CA PHE A 30 -3.68 10.17 8.12
C PHE A 30 -4.32 9.44 9.31
N ASP A 31 -5.49 9.88 9.74
CA ASP A 31 -6.30 9.12 10.70
C ASP A 31 -7.13 8.07 9.94
N ALA A 32 -6.44 7.06 9.41
CA ALA A 32 -7.05 5.96 8.68
C ALA A 32 -6.20 4.69 8.77
N GLU A 33 -6.87 3.55 8.94
CA GLU A 33 -6.25 2.23 8.81
C GLU A 33 -6.20 1.84 7.35
N VAL A 34 -5.01 1.48 6.86
CA VAL A 34 -4.80 1.05 5.47
C VAL A 34 -4.34 -0.40 5.46
N LEU A 35 -5.12 -1.26 4.79
CA LEU A 35 -4.87 -2.68 4.59
C LEU A 35 -4.51 -2.93 3.12
N LEU A 36 -3.51 -3.77 2.88
CA LEU A 36 -3.11 -4.20 1.55
C LEU A 36 -3.35 -5.69 1.44
N ARG A 37 -4.02 -6.11 0.37
CA ARG A 37 -4.30 -7.52 0.09
C ARG A 37 -3.77 -7.89 -1.29
N ASN A 38 -2.97 -8.95 -1.36
CA ASN A 38 -2.52 -9.47 -2.65
C ASN A 38 -3.56 -10.44 -3.25
N ASP A 39 -3.41 -10.75 -4.54
CA ASP A 39 -4.28 -11.70 -5.26
C ASP A 39 -4.32 -13.10 -4.61
N SER A 40 -3.24 -13.50 -3.92
CA SER A 40 -3.16 -14.77 -3.19
C SER A 40 -3.91 -14.77 -1.84
N GLY A 41 -4.54 -13.65 -1.45
CA GLY A 41 -5.27 -13.51 -0.19
C GLY A 41 -4.38 -13.22 1.03
N THR A 42 -3.10 -12.91 0.83
CA THR A 42 -2.23 -12.42 1.90
C THR A 42 -2.55 -10.96 2.19
N GLU A 43 -2.65 -10.63 3.47
CA GLU A 43 -2.99 -9.28 3.93
C GLU A 43 -1.83 -8.70 4.74
N ALA A 44 -1.61 -7.41 4.61
CA ALA A 44 -0.64 -6.66 5.38
C ALA A 44 -1.18 -5.28 5.70
N GLU A 45 -0.97 -4.83 6.93
CA GLU A 45 -1.26 -3.45 7.31
C GLU A 45 -0.14 -2.52 6.84
N ALA A 46 -0.52 -1.38 6.27
CA ALA A 46 0.43 -0.33 5.88
C ALA A 46 1.19 0.26 7.08
N SER A 47 0.62 0.16 8.28
CA SER A 47 1.23 0.51 9.56
C SER A 47 2.32 -0.49 10.00
N SER A 48 2.49 -1.62 9.32
CA SER A 48 3.44 -2.66 9.68
C SER A 48 4.44 -2.91 8.54
N VAL A 49 5.62 -2.30 8.65
CA VAL A 49 6.72 -2.50 7.70
C VAL A 49 7.04 -3.98 7.52
N ILE A 50 6.99 -4.78 8.60
CA ILE A 50 7.25 -6.23 8.53
C ILE A 50 6.13 -6.94 7.75
N GLY A 51 4.87 -6.57 7.96
CA GLY A 51 3.74 -7.12 7.20
C GLY A 51 3.87 -6.82 5.71
N LEU A 52 4.21 -5.59 5.37
CA LEU A 52 4.43 -5.15 3.99
C LEU A 52 5.55 -5.93 3.28
N LEU A 53 6.64 -6.24 4.00
CA LEU A 53 7.73 -7.07 3.48
C LEU A 53 7.33 -8.53 3.25
N MET A 54 6.34 -9.01 3.97
CA MET A 54 5.79 -10.38 3.84
C MET A 54 4.68 -10.46 2.81
N LEU A 55 4.12 -9.32 2.39
CA LEU A 55 3.13 -9.24 1.33
C LEU A 55 3.82 -9.65 0.03
N ASP A 56 3.48 -10.83 -0.53
CA ASP A 56 4.07 -11.36 -1.76
C ASP A 56 3.69 -10.47 -2.97
N SER A 57 4.50 -9.42 -3.17
CA SER A 57 4.18 -8.19 -3.89
C SER A 57 5.18 -7.91 -5.00
N ALA A 58 5.43 -8.91 -5.84
CA ALA A 58 6.33 -8.78 -6.98
C ALA A 58 5.81 -7.79 -8.04
N LYS A 59 6.71 -7.25 -8.86
CA LYS A 59 6.37 -6.41 -10.02
C LYS A 59 5.28 -7.04 -10.89
N GLY A 60 4.31 -6.24 -11.30
CA GLY A 60 3.21 -6.66 -12.19
C GLY A 60 2.07 -7.39 -11.47
N ARG A 61 2.14 -7.52 -10.13
CA ARG A 61 1.02 -8.02 -9.34
C ARG A 61 0.04 -6.91 -8.99
N MET A 62 -1.21 -7.31 -8.85
CA MET A 62 -2.30 -6.46 -8.38
C MET A 62 -2.42 -6.57 -6.86
N ILE A 63 -2.47 -5.41 -6.20
CA ILE A 63 -2.74 -5.30 -4.77
C ILE A 63 -4.04 -4.50 -4.58
N GLU A 64 -4.95 -5.03 -3.80
CA GLU A 64 -6.12 -4.31 -3.29
C GLU A 64 -5.68 -3.50 -2.08
N VAL A 65 -5.83 -2.18 -2.15
CA VAL A 65 -5.63 -1.26 -1.04
C VAL A 65 -6.99 -0.91 -0.49
N GLU A 66 -7.22 -1.15 0.79
CA GLU A 66 -8.42 -0.78 1.51
C GLU A 66 -8.04 0.22 2.60
N ALA A 67 -8.80 1.30 2.71
CA ALA A 67 -8.64 2.30 3.76
C ALA A 67 -9.95 2.46 4.52
N THR A 68 -9.85 2.56 5.85
CA THR A 68 -10.98 2.70 6.76
C THR A 68 -10.67 3.77 7.81
N GLY A 69 -11.60 4.69 8.04
CA GLY A 69 -11.43 5.74 9.05
C GLY A 69 -11.93 7.11 8.57
N PRO A 70 -11.74 8.15 9.40
CA PRO A 70 -12.05 9.54 9.05
C PRO A 70 -11.41 10.01 7.74
N ASP A 71 -10.14 9.65 7.52
CA ASP A 71 -9.36 10.10 6.36
C ASP A 71 -9.27 9.03 5.26
N GLU A 72 -10.20 8.06 5.25
CA GLU A 72 -10.16 6.89 4.36
C GLU A 72 -9.94 7.24 2.87
N VAL A 73 -10.64 8.28 2.39
CA VAL A 73 -10.56 8.72 0.99
C VAL A 73 -9.21 9.37 0.68
N GLN A 74 -8.68 10.17 1.60
CA GLN A 74 -7.42 10.89 1.42
C GLN A 74 -6.23 9.94 1.52
N ALA A 75 -6.26 9.04 2.50
CA ALA A 75 -5.27 7.99 2.68
C ALA A 75 -5.23 7.08 1.43
N LEU A 76 -6.38 6.59 0.95
CA LEU A 76 -6.42 5.77 -0.25
C LEU A 76 -5.86 6.51 -1.47
N ALA A 77 -6.29 7.75 -1.71
CA ALA A 77 -5.81 8.53 -2.85
C ALA A 77 -4.28 8.73 -2.81
N ALA A 78 -3.73 9.09 -1.64
CA ALA A 78 -2.30 9.28 -1.47
C ALA A 78 -1.51 7.98 -1.67
N VAL A 79 -2.01 6.86 -1.12
CA VAL A 79 -1.40 5.54 -1.30
C VAL A 79 -1.39 5.14 -2.77
N ILE A 80 -2.53 5.26 -3.46
CA ILE A 80 -2.63 4.94 -4.89
C ILE A 80 -1.69 5.81 -5.73
N GLU A 81 -1.53 7.09 -5.39
CA GLU A 81 -0.56 7.97 -6.04
C GLU A 81 0.89 7.50 -5.82
N LEU A 82 1.22 7.07 -4.60
CA LEU A 82 2.54 6.51 -4.27
C LEU A 82 2.85 5.24 -5.08
N PHE A 83 1.88 4.33 -5.24
CA PHE A 83 2.00 3.16 -6.10
C PHE A 83 2.14 3.55 -7.59
N ASN A 84 1.39 4.55 -8.06
CA ASN A 84 1.44 5.01 -9.45
C ASN A 84 2.76 5.70 -9.82
N THR A 85 3.36 6.41 -8.87
CA THR A 85 4.69 7.02 -9.01
C THR A 85 5.83 6.01 -8.82
N GLY A 86 5.51 4.73 -8.58
CA GLY A 86 6.51 3.68 -8.41
C GLY A 86 7.36 3.86 -7.15
N PHE A 87 6.81 4.50 -6.11
CA PHE A 87 7.52 4.81 -4.86
C PHE A 87 8.74 5.73 -5.03
N ASP A 88 8.80 6.49 -6.13
CA ASP A 88 9.96 7.31 -6.53
C ASP A 88 11.21 6.44 -6.72
N GLU A 89 11.03 5.27 -7.35
CA GLU A 89 12.07 4.31 -7.69
C GLU A 89 11.94 3.92 -9.17
N ASP A 90 13.09 3.80 -9.86
CA ASP A 90 13.21 3.41 -11.28
C ASP A 90 13.04 1.89 -11.53
#